data_AF-A0A5F2GLI2-F1
#
_entry.id   AF-A0A5F2GLI2-F1
#
_cell.length_a   1.000
_cell.length_b   1.000
_cell.length_c   1.000
_cell.angle_alpha   90.00
_cell.angle_beta   90.00
_cell.angle_gamma   90.00
#
_symmetry.space_group_name_H-M   'P 1'
#
loop_
_entity.id
_entity.type
_entity.pdbx_description
1 polymer ?
#
loop_
_entity_poly.entity_id
_entity_poly.type
_entity_poly.pdbx_seq_one_letter_code
_entity_poly.pdbx_strand_id
1 'polypeptide(L)'
;MTSRTMVARTMAGALLCAALAAFAGETRADNTLSLKELSPNGADACFGRIYDAAHLKAHPHQKVARIFFFYGHDPVSRPNEEPAANQNTSYTGFLTTTVRDAKKPEWAGSWCNKNDPSDPSSGIRCGMDCDRTLASLKVDDKGKLLLSGLSPDIYLDPDAAEQMNKAEYNRQALGSEDDNFKLDPMPAESCKAEFARIDPIDPALGDPLRVRLKPDQPFCFGRDYDDAHLKSHPNQLTRSIRVFRGPVELASFAAGGDTANWPDGADIAVSVTTGQKGAKVTQTYSCQGEADQWRCSASSKMSDFSCDISQKEIFLKRGANGTMMVANPNNAVAVVDLCSKAAHGKTKSDDKVYRLQPMPQWACAP
;
A
#
# COMPACT_ATOMS: atom_id res chain seq x y z
N MET A 1 -81.77 -27.86 0.72
CA MET A 1 -80.67 -28.03 1.68
C MET A 1 -79.71 -26.87 1.47
N THR A 2 -79.56 -26.06 2.53
CA THR A 2 -78.55 -25.00 2.78
C THR A 2 -78.22 -24.01 1.66
N SER A 3 -78.96 -22.89 1.69
CA SER A 3 -78.47 -21.55 1.33
C SER A 3 -77.18 -21.19 2.07
N ARG A 4 -76.34 -20.33 1.47
CA ARG A 4 -75.94 -19.06 2.11
C ARG A 4 -75.29 -18.07 1.13
N THR A 5 -75.75 -16.84 1.32
CA THR A 5 -75.55 -15.57 0.64
C THR A 5 -74.23 -14.88 1.02
N MET A 6 -73.63 -14.11 0.11
CA MET A 6 -72.84 -12.88 0.37
C MET A 6 -72.88 -12.08 -0.94
N VAL A 7 -73.70 -11.04 -1.13
CA VAL A 7 -73.69 -9.65 -0.60
C VAL A 7 -72.33 -8.96 -0.70
N ALA A 8 -72.30 -7.95 -1.57
CA ALA A 8 -71.24 -6.98 -1.79
C ALA A 8 -71.06 -6.02 -0.60
N ARG A 9 -69.82 -5.57 -0.39
CA ARG A 9 -69.50 -4.27 0.21
C ARG A 9 -68.22 -3.71 -0.40
N THR A 10 -68.36 -2.52 -0.98
CA THR A 10 -67.32 -1.52 -1.20
C THR A 10 -66.76 -1.02 0.13
N MET A 11 -65.44 -0.79 0.19
CA MET A 11 -64.82 0.25 1.02
C MET A 11 -63.56 0.79 0.34
N ALA A 12 -63.43 2.10 0.41
CA ALA A 12 -62.37 2.94 -0.12
C ALA A 12 -61.36 3.36 0.98
N GLY A 13 -60.19 3.85 0.57
CA GLY A 13 -59.19 4.55 1.39
C GLY A 13 -57.92 3.71 1.61
N ALA A 14 -56.68 4.19 1.45
CA ALA A 14 -56.08 5.53 1.34
C ALA A 14 -54.77 5.42 0.50
N LEU A 15 -54.55 6.25 -0.53
CA LEU A 15 -53.70 7.45 -0.56
C LEU A 15 -52.23 7.29 -0.12
N LEU A 16 -51.35 7.58 -1.10
CA LEU A 16 -50.01 8.19 -1.04
C LEU A 16 -48.89 7.49 -0.25
N CYS A 17 -47.86 7.06 -0.98
CA CYS A 17 -46.48 7.62 -0.93
C CYS A 17 -45.48 6.63 -1.52
N ALA A 18 -44.91 6.94 -2.69
CA ALA A 18 -43.51 6.67 -3.06
C ALA A 18 -43.27 6.98 -4.54
N ALA A 19 -43.43 8.25 -4.92
CA ALA A 19 -42.72 8.79 -6.07
C ALA A 19 -41.36 9.31 -5.56
N LEU A 20 -40.35 8.44 -5.54
CA LEU A 20 -38.94 8.77 -5.34
C LEU A 20 -38.09 7.65 -5.99
N ALA A 21 -38.30 7.45 -7.29
CA ALA A 21 -37.42 6.63 -8.14
C ALA A 21 -36.84 7.53 -9.23
N ALA A 22 -36.07 8.53 -8.81
CA ALA A 22 -35.20 9.33 -9.64
C ALA A 22 -34.01 9.75 -8.78
N PHE A 23 -32.81 9.67 -9.35
CA PHE A 23 -31.51 10.02 -8.75
C PHE A 23 -30.85 8.95 -7.86
N ALA A 24 -30.79 7.71 -8.36
CA ALA A 24 -29.56 6.93 -8.18
C ALA A 24 -28.70 7.13 -9.43
N GLY A 25 -28.21 8.36 -9.61
CA GLY A 25 -27.10 8.60 -10.52
C GLY A 25 -25.87 7.98 -9.87
N GLU A 26 -25.29 6.97 -10.51
CA GLU A 26 -23.88 6.66 -10.31
C GLU A 26 -23.09 7.94 -10.59
N THR A 27 -22.80 8.73 -9.56
CA THR A 27 -21.68 9.66 -9.61
C THR A 27 -20.43 8.79 -9.68
N ARG A 28 -20.06 8.36 -10.89
CA ARG A 28 -18.64 8.12 -11.19
C ARG A 28 -17.95 9.40 -10.75
N ALA A 29 -17.04 9.30 -9.78
CA ALA A 29 -16.13 10.38 -9.46
C ALA A 29 -15.57 10.88 -10.80
N ASP A 30 -15.86 12.13 -11.12
CA ASP A 30 -15.45 12.75 -12.37
C ASP A 30 -13.93 12.89 -12.29
N ASN A 31 -13.20 11.90 -12.85
CA ASN A 31 -11.74 11.87 -12.92
C ASN A 31 -11.16 12.96 -13.84
N THR A 32 -11.95 13.99 -14.16
CA THR A 32 -11.51 15.12 -14.97
C THR A 32 -10.85 16.16 -14.07
N LEU A 33 -9.55 16.39 -14.29
CA LEU A 33 -8.81 17.45 -13.64
C LEU A 33 -9.46 18.80 -13.98
N SER A 34 -9.91 19.52 -12.94
CA SER A 34 -10.79 20.69 -13.10
C SER A 34 -10.05 22.03 -13.21
N LEU A 35 -8.78 22.10 -12.78
CA LEU A 35 -7.99 23.33 -12.77
C LEU A 35 -7.31 23.57 -14.14
N LYS A 36 -8.02 24.26 -15.02
CA LYS A 36 -7.56 24.56 -16.39
C LYS A 36 -6.30 25.41 -16.45
N GLU A 37 -5.99 26.18 -15.41
CA GLU A 37 -4.78 26.99 -15.32
C GLU A 37 -3.52 26.11 -15.20
N LEU A 38 -3.64 24.98 -14.51
CA LEU A 38 -2.56 23.99 -14.38
C LEU A 38 -2.59 22.99 -15.53
N SER A 39 -3.79 22.60 -15.96
CA SER A 39 -4.02 21.60 -17.00
C SER A 39 -5.10 22.06 -18.00
N PRO A 40 -4.74 22.82 -19.03
CA PRO A 40 -5.71 23.36 -19.99
C PRO A 40 -6.51 22.31 -20.76
N ASN A 41 -5.93 21.12 -20.94
CA ASN A 41 -6.53 19.98 -21.66
C ASN A 41 -7.01 18.86 -20.72
N GLY A 42 -6.94 19.04 -19.40
CA GLY A 42 -7.28 18.01 -18.41
C GLY A 42 -6.29 16.84 -18.32
N ALA A 43 -5.10 16.96 -18.93
CA ALA A 43 -4.03 15.98 -18.78
C ALA A 43 -3.15 16.24 -17.55
N ASP A 44 -2.35 15.25 -17.15
CA ASP A 44 -1.35 15.45 -16.10
C ASP A 44 -0.37 16.58 -16.44
N ALA A 45 -0.07 17.45 -15.47
CA ALA A 45 0.83 18.59 -15.61
C ALA A 45 2.00 18.49 -14.62
N CYS A 46 3.19 18.87 -15.08
CA CYS A 46 4.41 18.86 -14.28
C CYS A 46 5.09 20.23 -14.31
N PHE A 47 5.51 20.67 -13.13
CA PHE A 47 6.29 21.88 -12.94
C PHE A 47 7.50 21.55 -12.08
N GLY A 48 8.69 21.98 -12.46
CA GLY A 48 9.90 21.59 -11.76
C GLY A 48 10.99 22.64 -11.77
N ARG A 49 11.92 22.50 -10.83
CA ARG A 49 13.17 23.24 -10.80
C ARG A 49 14.27 22.43 -10.13
N ILE A 50 15.46 22.52 -10.72
CA ILE A 50 16.70 21.95 -10.19
C ILE A 50 17.66 23.11 -9.96
N TYR A 51 18.19 23.22 -8.76
CA TYR A 51 19.17 24.23 -8.38
C TYR A 51 20.57 23.65 -8.50
N ASP A 52 21.44 24.37 -9.18
CA ASP A 52 22.84 23.99 -9.29
C ASP A 52 23.64 24.36 -8.03
N ALA A 53 24.89 23.91 -7.98
CA ALA A 53 25.78 24.18 -6.86
C ALA A 53 26.07 25.67 -6.66
N ALA A 54 26.04 26.50 -7.72
CA ALA A 54 26.31 27.93 -7.63
C ALA A 54 25.15 28.67 -6.95
N HIS A 55 23.91 28.36 -7.35
CA HIS A 55 22.69 28.86 -6.70
C HIS A 55 22.66 28.45 -5.24
N LEU A 56 22.86 27.17 -4.96
CA LEU A 56 22.84 26.64 -3.60
C LEU A 56 23.96 27.24 -2.72
N LYS A 57 25.12 27.57 -3.29
CA LYS A 57 26.17 28.30 -2.57
C LYS A 57 25.77 29.75 -2.24
N ALA A 58 25.02 30.41 -3.13
CA ALA A 58 24.53 31.78 -2.92
C ALA A 58 23.35 31.85 -1.93
N HIS A 59 22.62 30.74 -1.75
CA HIS A 59 21.46 30.60 -0.88
C HIS A 59 21.75 29.59 0.25
N PRO A 60 22.55 29.95 1.26
CA PRO A 60 23.02 28.98 2.27
C PRO A 60 21.91 28.42 3.16
N HIS A 61 20.75 29.06 3.21
CA HIS A 61 19.62 28.61 4.02
C HIS A 61 18.56 27.85 3.21
N GLN A 62 18.71 27.74 1.89
CA GLN A 62 17.86 26.90 1.04
C GLN A 62 18.35 25.45 1.11
N LYS A 63 17.58 24.53 1.70
CA LYS A 63 17.96 23.10 1.71
C LYS A 63 17.50 22.39 0.46
N VAL A 64 16.41 22.81 -0.16
CA VAL A 64 15.85 22.15 -1.35
C VAL A 64 16.75 22.38 -2.56
N ALA A 65 17.30 21.29 -3.11
CA ALA A 65 18.09 21.29 -4.33
C ALA A 65 17.25 20.96 -5.58
N ARG A 66 16.15 20.22 -5.39
CA ARG A 66 15.22 19.82 -6.45
C ARG A 66 13.80 19.94 -5.93
N ILE A 67 12.90 20.51 -6.71
CA ILE A 67 11.48 20.62 -6.37
C ILE A 67 10.62 20.40 -7.61
N PHE A 68 9.60 19.56 -7.46
CA PHE A 68 8.67 19.22 -8.53
C PHE A 68 7.26 19.16 -7.98
N PHE A 69 6.35 19.86 -8.65
CA PHE A 69 4.92 19.81 -8.39
C PHE A 69 4.22 19.16 -9.57
N PHE A 70 3.41 18.15 -9.28
CA PHE A 70 2.62 17.40 -10.24
C PHE A 70 1.13 17.61 -9.95
N TYR A 71 0.37 17.99 -10.97
CA TYR A 71 -1.09 18.08 -10.89
C TYR A 71 -1.69 17.01 -11.81
N GLY A 72 -2.39 16.04 -11.25
CA GLY A 72 -2.88 14.93 -12.03
C GLY A 72 -3.18 13.67 -11.22
N HIS A 73 -3.11 12.54 -11.90
CA HIS A 73 -3.22 11.21 -11.30
C HIS A 73 -1.98 10.88 -10.48
N ASP A 74 -2.12 10.04 -9.46
CA ASP A 74 -1.02 9.72 -8.53
C ASP A 74 0.30 9.34 -9.25
N PRO A 75 1.36 10.19 -9.16
CA PRO A 75 2.64 9.95 -9.83
C PRO A 75 3.58 9.10 -8.97
N VAL A 76 3.21 8.76 -7.73
CA VAL A 76 4.06 8.04 -6.79
C VAL A 76 4.18 6.59 -7.24
N SER A 77 5.33 6.26 -7.81
CA SER A 77 5.66 4.88 -8.15
C SER A 77 5.88 4.08 -6.87
N ARG A 78 5.19 2.95 -6.75
CA ARG A 78 5.28 2.01 -5.63
C ARG A 78 5.69 0.63 -6.13
N PRO A 79 6.85 0.50 -6.82
CA PRO A 79 7.18 -0.73 -7.51
C PRO A 79 7.50 -1.87 -6.54
N ASN A 80 7.89 -1.56 -5.30
CA ASN A 80 8.21 -2.55 -4.27
C ASN A 80 6.99 -2.97 -3.43
N GLU A 81 5.88 -2.26 -3.53
CA GLU A 81 4.65 -2.58 -2.81
C GLU A 81 3.92 -3.77 -3.43
N GLU A 82 3.19 -4.54 -2.63
CA GLU A 82 2.40 -5.71 -2.94
C GLU A 82 0.92 -5.44 -3.27
N PRO A 83 0.25 -4.33 -2.88
CA PRO A 83 -0.97 -3.91 -3.56
C PRO A 83 -0.73 -3.63 -5.06
N ALA A 84 -1.79 -3.71 -5.86
CA ALA A 84 -1.73 -3.25 -7.25
C ALA A 84 -1.33 -1.76 -7.29
N ALA A 85 -0.44 -1.39 -8.20
CA ALA A 85 0.20 -0.06 -8.26
C ALA A 85 -0.75 1.12 -8.59
N ASN A 86 -2.08 0.89 -8.58
CA ASN A 86 -3.08 1.82 -9.09
C ASN A 86 -4.22 2.04 -8.08
N GLN A 87 -3.93 2.04 -6.78
CA GLN A 87 -4.88 2.61 -5.82
C GLN A 87 -4.87 4.13 -6.02
N ASN A 88 -5.70 4.61 -6.96
CA ASN A 88 -5.85 6.04 -7.19
C ASN A 88 -6.21 6.71 -5.87
N THR A 89 -5.34 7.60 -5.42
CA THR A 89 -5.65 8.48 -4.30
C THR A 89 -6.69 9.51 -4.74
N SER A 90 -7.42 10.09 -3.80
CA SER A 90 -8.27 11.25 -4.09
C SER A 90 -7.48 12.55 -4.26
N TYR A 91 -6.17 12.55 -3.98
CA TYR A 91 -5.30 13.71 -4.18
C TYR A 91 -5.19 14.07 -5.66
N THR A 92 -5.06 15.36 -5.94
CA THR A 92 -4.91 15.92 -7.29
C THR A 92 -3.61 16.69 -7.47
N GLY A 93 -2.93 17.07 -6.38
CA GLY A 93 -1.63 17.74 -6.39
C GLY A 93 -0.61 17.01 -5.55
N PHE A 94 0.60 16.86 -6.08
CA PHE A 94 1.70 16.13 -5.44
C PHE A 94 2.96 16.98 -5.49
N LEU A 95 3.62 17.14 -4.35
CA LEU A 95 4.90 17.82 -4.25
C LEU A 95 5.97 16.81 -3.91
N THR A 96 7.10 16.89 -4.60
CA THR A 96 8.31 16.18 -4.19
C THR A 96 9.49 17.14 -4.14
N THR A 97 10.31 17.01 -3.09
CA THR A 97 11.55 17.78 -2.95
C THR A 97 12.72 16.84 -2.65
N THR A 98 13.91 17.19 -3.14
CA THR A 98 15.17 16.57 -2.70
C THR A 98 16.02 17.67 -2.09
N VAL A 99 16.33 17.56 -0.80
CA VAL A 99 17.28 18.46 -0.15
C VAL A 99 18.72 18.13 -0.53
N ARG A 100 19.65 19.06 -0.27
CA ARG A 100 21.08 18.86 -0.48
C ARG A 100 21.54 17.54 0.16
N ASP A 101 22.38 16.82 -0.56
CA ASP A 101 23.00 15.55 -0.14
C ASP A 101 22.02 14.39 0.14
N ALA A 102 20.70 14.60 0.00
CA ALA A 102 19.71 13.53 0.12
C ALA A 102 19.75 12.62 -1.11
N LYS A 103 19.78 11.31 -0.86
CA LYS A 103 19.77 10.29 -1.92
C LYS A 103 18.38 10.10 -2.54
N LYS A 104 17.35 10.30 -1.72
CA LYS A 104 15.94 10.10 -2.07
C LYS A 104 15.17 11.39 -1.82
N PRO A 105 14.17 11.69 -2.66
CA PRO A 105 13.24 12.76 -2.36
C PRO A 105 12.23 12.38 -1.27
N GLU A 106 11.64 13.40 -0.66
CA GLU A 106 10.42 13.30 0.15
C GLU A 106 9.23 13.79 -0.68
N TRP A 107 8.01 13.42 -0.28
CA TRP A 107 6.82 13.79 -1.02
C TRP A 107 5.58 13.98 -0.13
N ALA A 108 4.62 14.75 -0.65
CA ALA A 108 3.33 15.01 -0.02
C ALA A 108 2.22 15.07 -1.09
N GLY A 109 1.07 14.50 -0.78
CA GLY A 109 -0.17 14.59 -1.58
C GLY A 109 -1.09 15.71 -1.06
N SER A 110 -1.95 16.23 -1.93
CA SER A 110 -2.85 17.34 -1.61
C SER A 110 -4.09 17.37 -2.51
N TRP A 111 -5.14 18.05 -2.03
CA TRP A 111 -6.29 18.44 -2.83
C TRP A 111 -6.17 19.90 -3.25
N CYS A 112 -5.99 20.13 -4.54
CA CYS A 112 -5.88 21.47 -5.10
C CYS A 112 -7.20 21.95 -5.66
N ASN A 113 -7.65 23.14 -5.21
CA ASN A 113 -8.88 23.79 -5.66
C ASN A 113 -8.63 25.30 -5.83
N LYS A 114 -9.51 25.99 -6.55
CA LYS A 114 -9.53 27.46 -6.51
C LYS A 114 -9.93 27.98 -5.14
N ASN A 115 -9.32 29.08 -4.72
CA ASN A 115 -9.72 29.81 -3.51
C ASN A 115 -11.17 30.28 -3.60
N ASP A 116 -11.55 30.82 -4.76
CA ASP A 116 -12.94 31.13 -5.09
C ASP A 116 -13.26 30.47 -6.45
N PRO A 117 -14.06 29.39 -6.47
CA PRO A 117 -14.46 28.72 -7.71
C PRO A 117 -15.20 29.63 -8.70
N SER A 118 -15.80 30.73 -8.23
CA SER A 118 -16.57 31.67 -9.04
C SER A 118 -15.70 32.73 -9.70
N ASP A 119 -14.48 32.95 -9.19
CA ASP A 119 -13.52 33.92 -9.72
C ASP A 119 -12.42 33.21 -10.52
N PRO A 120 -12.41 33.37 -11.86
CA PRO A 120 -11.37 32.81 -12.71
C PRO A 120 -9.95 33.23 -12.32
N SER A 121 -9.80 34.41 -11.72
CA SER A 121 -8.50 34.99 -11.34
C SER A 121 -8.02 34.60 -9.94
N SER A 122 -8.86 33.89 -9.17
CA SER A 122 -8.49 33.46 -7.83
C SER A 122 -7.33 32.47 -7.87
N GLY A 123 -6.41 32.60 -6.91
CA GLY A 123 -5.29 31.66 -6.76
C GLY A 123 -5.78 30.25 -6.44
N ILE A 124 -4.88 29.27 -6.61
CA ILE A 124 -5.16 27.87 -6.28
C ILE A 124 -4.60 27.58 -4.89
N ARG A 125 -5.36 26.85 -4.07
CA ARG A 125 -4.95 26.37 -2.76
C ARG A 125 -4.92 24.85 -2.75
N CYS A 126 -3.80 24.30 -2.30
CA CYS A 126 -3.61 22.88 -2.12
C CYS A 126 -3.61 22.54 -0.63
N GLY A 127 -4.70 21.92 -0.17
CA GLY A 127 -4.87 21.45 1.20
C GLY A 127 -4.37 20.02 1.39
N MET A 128 -4.04 19.66 2.61
CA MET A 128 -3.62 18.33 3.03
C MET A 128 -4.52 17.82 4.16
N ASP A 129 -4.32 16.57 4.57
CA ASP A 129 -4.97 16.01 5.74
C ASP A 129 -4.73 16.86 7.01
N CYS A 130 -5.68 16.77 7.94
CA CYS A 130 -5.68 17.50 9.21
C CYS A 130 -5.65 19.03 9.03
N ASP A 131 -6.36 19.54 8.02
CA ASP A 131 -6.45 20.97 7.67
C ASP A 131 -5.09 21.64 7.41
N ARG A 132 -4.05 20.84 7.15
CA ARG A 132 -2.74 21.34 6.77
C ARG A 132 -2.79 21.87 5.35
N THR A 133 -1.76 22.63 5.03
CA THR A 133 -1.59 23.23 3.71
C THR A 133 -0.32 22.72 3.10
N LEU A 134 -0.43 22.31 1.83
CA LEU A 134 0.74 22.08 1.01
C LEU A 134 1.33 23.41 0.54
N ALA A 135 0.56 24.19 -0.22
CA ALA A 135 0.98 25.47 -0.78
C ALA A 135 -0.19 26.26 -1.38
N SER A 136 0.06 27.53 -1.67
CA SER A 136 -0.71 28.35 -2.61
C SER A 136 0.00 28.42 -3.96
N LEU A 137 -0.77 28.30 -5.02
CA LEU A 137 -0.29 28.17 -6.40
C LEU A 137 -0.83 29.29 -7.28
N LYS A 138 0.04 29.82 -8.13
CA LYS A 138 -0.33 30.80 -9.18
C LYS A 138 0.50 30.55 -10.43
N VAL A 139 -0.16 30.43 -11.57
CA VAL A 139 0.51 30.34 -12.87
C VAL A 139 0.70 31.76 -13.43
N ASP A 140 1.91 32.09 -13.89
CA ASP A 140 2.19 33.36 -14.54
C ASP A 140 1.88 33.32 -16.05
N ASP A 141 1.90 34.48 -16.71
CA ASP A 141 1.58 34.60 -18.15
C ASP A 141 2.51 33.79 -19.06
N LYS A 142 3.66 33.31 -18.53
CA LYS A 142 4.62 32.45 -19.25
C LYS A 142 4.41 30.97 -18.94
N GLY A 143 3.34 30.61 -18.24
CA GLY A 143 3.03 29.25 -17.83
C GLY A 143 3.93 28.72 -16.71
N LYS A 144 4.69 29.57 -16.01
CA LYS A 144 5.51 29.16 -14.86
C LYS A 144 4.67 29.15 -13.61
N LEU A 145 4.86 28.15 -12.76
CA LEU A 145 4.13 27.99 -11.51
C LEU A 145 4.89 28.67 -10.37
N LEU A 146 4.26 29.63 -9.71
CA LEU A 146 4.69 30.11 -8.40
C LEU A 146 4.03 29.24 -7.33
N LEU A 147 4.86 28.57 -6.54
CA LEU A 147 4.48 27.80 -5.35
C LEU A 147 4.95 28.57 -4.11
N SER A 148 4.01 28.96 -3.26
CA SER A 148 4.26 29.83 -2.10
C SER A 148 3.54 29.34 -0.84
N GLY A 149 4.00 29.75 0.34
CA GLY A 149 3.45 29.31 1.61
C GLY A 149 3.72 27.83 1.88
N LEU A 150 4.84 27.32 1.39
CA LEU A 150 5.30 25.97 1.73
C LEU A 150 5.79 25.97 3.17
N SER A 151 5.23 25.10 4.01
CA SER A 151 5.67 25.00 5.40
C SER A 151 7.05 24.34 5.50
N PRO A 152 7.96 24.81 6.37
CA PRO A 152 9.22 24.12 6.63
C PRO A 152 9.05 22.68 7.14
N ASP A 153 7.95 22.39 7.83
CA ASP A 153 7.64 21.07 8.38
C ASP A 153 6.71 20.22 7.51
N ILE A 154 6.63 20.52 6.20
CA ILE A 154 5.67 19.89 5.29
C ILE A 154 5.66 18.34 5.34
N TYR A 155 6.81 17.72 5.57
CA TYR A 155 6.97 16.25 5.65
C TYR A 155 6.98 15.70 7.08
N LEU A 156 6.87 16.56 8.09
CA LEU A 156 6.90 16.15 9.49
C LEU A 156 5.47 15.98 10.03
N ASP A 157 5.38 15.29 11.16
CA ASP A 157 4.14 15.19 11.92
C ASP A 157 3.64 16.59 12.32
N PRO A 158 2.30 16.80 12.40
CA PRO A 158 1.72 18.12 12.66
C PRO A 158 2.21 18.82 13.94
N ASP A 159 2.65 18.04 14.93
CA ASP A 159 3.15 18.52 16.23
C ASP A 159 4.67 18.34 16.39
N ALA A 160 5.40 18.11 15.29
CA ALA A 160 6.86 17.90 15.33
C ALA A 160 7.62 19.06 15.98
N ALA A 161 7.16 20.30 15.82
CA ALA A 161 7.78 21.47 16.45
C ALA A 161 7.67 21.46 18.00
N GLU A 162 6.67 20.76 18.54
CA GLU A 162 6.43 20.64 19.99
C GLU A 162 7.06 19.37 20.56
N GLN A 163 7.04 18.27 19.81
CA GLN A 163 7.56 16.97 20.25
C GLN A 163 9.08 16.84 20.10
N MET A 164 9.67 17.52 19.12
CA MET A 164 11.10 17.42 18.85
C MET A 164 11.89 18.51 19.55
N ASN A 165 13.14 18.22 19.90
CA ASN A 165 14.06 19.28 20.26
C ASN A 165 14.41 20.13 19.03
N LYS A 166 14.79 21.38 19.27
CA LYS A 166 15.09 22.37 18.21
C LYS A 166 16.15 21.91 17.21
N ALA A 167 17.16 21.15 17.65
CA ALA A 167 18.22 20.69 16.74
C ALA A 167 17.70 19.63 15.78
N GLU A 168 16.87 18.71 16.27
CA GLU A 168 16.27 17.65 15.46
C GLU A 168 15.23 18.20 14.48
N TYR A 169 14.36 19.12 14.95
CA TYR A 169 13.43 19.83 14.07
C TYR A 169 14.19 20.57 12.95
N ASN A 170 15.20 21.38 13.31
CA ASN A 170 16.00 22.11 12.35
C ASN A 170 16.80 21.20 11.40
N ARG A 171 17.06 19.94 11.76
CA ARG A 171 17.72 18.97 10.88
C ARG A 171 16.76 18.52 9.78
N GLN A 172 15.52 18.17 10.15
CA GLN A 172 14.54 17.58 9.25
C GLN A 172 13.71 18.60 8.47
N ALA A 173 13.34 19.73 9.09
CA ALA A 173 12.56 20.78 8.45
C ALA A 173 13.31 21.37 7.23
N LEU A 174 12.56 21.85 6.24
CA LEU A 174 13.10 22.63 5.15
C LEU A 174 13.74 23.93 5.68
N GLY A 175 14.62 24.49 4.86
CA GLY A 175 15.34 25.70 5.15
C GLY A 175 14.47 26.95 5.09
N SER A 176 14.92 28.04 5.72
CA SER A 176 14.16 29.29 5.77
C SER A 176 14.05 30.01 4.41
N GLU A 177 14.80 29.57 3.40
CA GLU A 177 14.70 30.04 2.01
C GLU A 177 13.93 29.06 1.11
N ASP A 178 13.39 27.96 1.66
CA ASP A 178 12.66 26.95 0.90
C ASP A 178 11.16 27.30 0.77
N ASP A 179 10.86 28.48 0.22
CA ASP A 179 9.51 28.94 -0.13
C ASP A 179 9.55 29.86 -1.36
N ASN A 180 8.38 30.18 -1.93
CA ASN A 180 8.21 31.07 -3.09
C ASN A 180 8.96 30.57 -4.34
N PHE A 181 8.89 29.26 -4.55
CA PHE A 181 9.52 28.61 -5.68
C PHE A 181 8.84 28.98 -6.99
N LYS A 182 9.65 29.45 -7.94
CA LYS A 182 9.22 29.62 -9.33
C LYS A 182 9.65 28.40 -10.14
N LEU A 183 8.68 27.61 -10.57
CA LEU A 183 8.84 26.32 -11.24
C LEU A 183 8.54 26.45 -12.74
N ASP A 184 9.33 25.77 -13.55
CA ASP A 184 9.17 25.75 -15.00
C ASP A 184 8.24 24.62 -15.42
N PRO A 185 7.35 24.83 -16.41
CA PRO A 185 6.56 23.73 -16.96
C PRO A 185 7.49 22.70 -17.62
N MET A 186 7.19 21.42 -17.40
CA MET A 186 7.97 20.27 -17.87
C MET A 186 7.05 19.15 -18.38
N PRO A 187 7.55 18.19 -19.16
CA PRO A 187 6.80 16.98 -19.48
C PRO A 187 6.36 16.23 -18.21
N ALA A 188 5.15 15.66 -18.21
CA ALA A 188 4.61 14.89 -17.07
C ALA A 188 5.58 13.77 -16.60
N GLU A 189 6.25 13.13 -17.55
CA GLU A 189 7.24 12.07 -17.28
C GLU A 189 8.44 12.55 -16.45
N SER A 190 8.79 13.85 -16.50
CA SER A 190 9.86 14.40 -15.67
C SER A 190 9.51 14.32 -14.19
N CYS A 191 8.27 14.66 -13.81
CA CYS A 191 7.83 14.52 -12.43
C CYS A 191 7.74 13.04 -12.04
N LYS A 192 7.14 12.18 -12.88
CA LYS A 192 7.04 10.74 -12.60
C LYS A 192 8.43 10.11 -12.36
N ALA A 193 9.45 10.53 -13.12
CA ALA A 193 10.82 10.09 -12.91
C ALA A 193 11.39 10.54 -11.56
N GLU A 194 11.06 11.74 -11.08
CA GLU A 194 11.47 12.19 -9.74
C GLU A 194 10.75 11.43 -8.63
N PHE A 195 9.43 11.24 -8.75
CA PHE A 195 8.66 10.43 -7.80
C PHE A 195 9.14 8.96 -7.77
N ALA A 196 9.55 8.38 -8.90
CA ALA A 196 10.12 7.03 -8.94
C ALA A 196 11.43 6.88 -8.14
N ARG A 197 12.10 7.98 -7.75
CA ARG A 197 13.30 7.95 -6.90
C ARG A 197 12.98 7.77 -5.41
N ILE A 198 11.73 7.92 -4.99
CA ILE A 198 11.29 7.73 -3.59
C ILE A 198 11.56 6.28 -3.17
N ASP A 199 11.08 5.35 -3.99
CA ASP A 199 11.12 3.92 -3.72
C ASP A 199 11.75 3.16 -4.91
N PRO A 200 13.08 3.28 -5.09
CA PRO A 200 13.76 2.60 -6.18
C PRO A 200 13.66 1.08 -5.98
N ILE A 201 13.46 0.36 -7.09
CA ILE A 201 13.51 -1.10 -7.11
C ILE A 201 14.90 -1.55 -6.64
N ASP A 202 14.95 -2.46 -5.66
CA ASP A 202 16.17 -3.21 -5.37
C ASP A 202 16.31 -4.35 -6.38
N PRO A 203 17.27 -4.28 -7.33
CA PRO A 203 17.41 -5.29 -8.36
C PRO A 203 17.71 -6.69 -7.78
N ALA A 204 18.30 -6.76 -6.58
CA ALA A 204 18.61 -8.04 -5.95
C ALA A 204 17.34 -8.78 -5.49
N LEU A 205 16.29 -8.05 -5.11
CA LEU A 205 15.02 -8.63 -4.66
C LEU A 205 14.13 -9.06 -5.84
N GLY A 206 14.34 -8.48 -7.01
CA GLY A 206 13.50 -8.68 -8.19
C GLY A 206 12.08 -8.16 -8.01
N ASP A 207 11.17 -8.62 -8.87
CA ASP A 207 9.78 -8.19 -8.85
C ASP A 207 9.06 -8.53 -7.52
N PRO A 208 8.05 -7.76 -7.12
CA PRO A 208 7.16 -8.07 -6.00
C PRO A 208 6.43 -9.42 -6.18
N LEU A 209 6.01 -10.02 -5.06
CA LEU A 209 5.37 -11.33 -5.03
C LEU A 209 4.09 -11.36 -5.88
N ARG A 210 3.27 -10.30 -5.90
CA ARG A 210 2.07 -10.22 -6.76
C ARG A 210 2.38 -10.38 -8.25
N VAL A 211 3.58 -9.99 -8.69
CA VAL A 211 4.01 -10.08 -10.08
C VAL A 211 4.60 -11.46 -10.35
N ARG A 212 5.42 -11.98 -9.42
CA ARG A 212 6.08 -13.29 -9.51
C ARG A 212 5.11 -14.46 -9.41
N LEU A 213 4.05 -14.32 -8.63
CA LEU A 213 3.03 -15.33 -8.38
C LEU A 213 1.74 -14.93 -9.08
N LYS A 214 1.03 -15.89 -9.68
CA LYS A 214 -0.21 -15.64 -10.42
C LYS A 214 -1.41 -16.25 -9.69
N PRO A 215 -2.60 -15.62 -9.79
CA PRO A 215 -3.79 -16.08 -9.07
C PRO A 215 -4.22 -17.52 -9.42
N ASP A 216 -3.95 -17.94 -10.65
CA ASP A 216 -4.35 -19.21 -11.26
C ASP A 216 -3.22 -20.23 -11.37
N GLN A 217 -2.03 -19.93 -10.82
CA GLN A 217 -0.87 -20.82 -10.91
C GLN A 217 -0.44 -21.36 -9.55
N PRO A 218 -0.09 -22.65 -9.45
CA PRO A 218 0.44 -23.21 -8.22
C PRO A 218 1.89 -22.76 -8.01
N PHE A 219 2.31 -22.66 -6.75
CA PHE A 219 3.71 -22.39 -6.38
C PHE A 219 4.13 -23.24 -5.17
N CYS A 220 5.43 -23.49 -5.04
CA CYS A 220 6.01 -24.24 -3.95
C CYS A 220 7.36 -23.62 -3.57
N PHE A 221 7.48 -23.20 -2.31
CA PHE A 221 8.71 -22.71 -1.71
C PHE A 221 9.00 -23.51 -0.47
N GLY A 222 10.27 -23.83 -0.22
CA GLY A 222 10.61 -24.60 0.96
C GLY A 222 12.07 -24.51 1.35
N ARG A 223 12.35 -25.12 2.51
CA ARG A 223 13.70 -25.36 2.98
C ARG A 223 13.74 -26.65 3.79
N ASP A 224 14.80 -27.40 3.58
CA ASP A 224 15.18 -28.55 4.39
C ASP A 224 16.46 -28.24 5.13
N TYR A 225 16.51 -28.61 6.41
CA TYR A 225 17.66 -28.43 7.27
C TYR A 225 18.31 -29.79 7.53
N ASP A 226 19.61 -29.86 7.28
CA ASP A 226 20.40 -31.05 7.52
C ASP A 226 20.83 -31.16 9.00
N ASP A 227 21.36 -32.33 9.36
CA ASP A 227 21.79 -32.60 10.73
C ASP A 227 22.95 -31.69 11.17
N ALA A 228 23.78 -31.20 10.24
CA ALA A 228 24.87 -30.28 10.54
C ALA A 228 24.33 -28.91 10.97
N HIS A 229 23.35 -28.39 10.24
CA HIS A 229 22.65 -27.15 10.57
C HIS A 229 21.96 -27.24 11.92
N LEU A 230 21.19 -28.31 12.15
CA LEU A 230 20.44 -28.50 13.40
C LEU A 230 21.37 -28.66 14.61
N LYS A 231 22.56 -29.26 14.45
CA LYS A 231 23.58 -29.31 15.51
C LYS A 231 24.11 -27.92 15.88
N SER A 232 24.24 -27.03 14.90
CA SER A 232 24.68 -25.64 15.13
C SER A 232 23.57 -24.71 15.63
N HIS A 233 22.30 -25.12 15.52
CA HIS A 233 21.11 -24.37 15.97
C HIS A 233 20.26 -25.23 16.92
N PRO A 234 20.74 -25.52 18.14
CA PRO A 234 20.12 -26.51 19.02
C PRO A 234 18.70 -26.15 19.50
N ASN A 235 18.27 -24.90 19.35
CA ASN A 235 16.92 -24.45 19.70
C ASN A 235 15.95 -24.53 18.51
N GLN A 236 16.43 -24.82 17.31
CA GLN A 236 15.59 -24.97 16.13
C GLN A 236 14.82 -26.29 16.18
N LEU A 237 13.50 -26.21 16.05
CA LEU A 237 12.61 -27.39 16.07
C LEU A 237 12.25 -27.83 14.65
N THR A 238 12.19 -26.90 13.71
CA THR A 238 11.83 -27.16 12.31
C THR A 238 12.96 -27.86 11.56
N ARG A 239 12.65 -29.03 11.01
CA ARG A 239 13.51 -29.78 10.08
C ARG A 239 13.21 -29.43 8.63
N SER A 240 11.94 -29.21 8.30
CA SER A 240 11.53 -28.75 6.98
C SER A 240 10.32 -27.85 7.06
N ILE A 241 10.27 -26.86 6.17
CA ILE A 241 9.14 -25.95 6.00
C ILE A 241 8.80 -25.82 4.52
N ARG A 242 7.50 -25.73 4.22
CA ARG A 242 6.92 -25.52 2.89
C ARG A 242 5.89 -24.40 2.96
N VAL A 243 5.89 -23.51 1.99
CA VAL A 243 4.84 -22.53 1.70
C VAL A 243 4.39 -22.80 0.28
N PHE A 244 3.11 -23.10 0.08
CA PHE A 244 2.62 -23.55 -1.21
C PHE A 244 1.18 -23.17 -1.48
N ARG A 245 0.84 -23.25 -2.76
CA ARG A 245 -0.51 -23.13 -3.30
C ARG A 245 -0.69 -24.26 -4.30
N GLY A 246 -1.55 -25.21 -3.98
CA GLY A 246 -1.90 -26.36 -4.81
C GLY A 246 -3.34 -26.27 -5.31
N PRO A 247 -3.90 -27.39 -5.81
CA PRO A 247 -5.26 -27.42 -6.36
C PRO A 247 -6.35 -26.97 -5.38
N VAL A 248 -6.19 -27.25 -4.08
CA VAL A 248 -7.17 -26.88 -3.03
C VAL A 248 -7.20 -25.36 -2.84
N GLU A 249 -6.03 -24.74 -2.67
CA GLU A 249 -5.92 -23.30 -2.46
C GLU A 249 -6.33 -22.51 -3.72
N LEU A 250 -5.99 -23.04 -4.90
CA LEU A 250 -6.45 -22.48 -6.18
C LEU A 250 -7.97 -22.52 -6.32
N ALA A 251 -8.60 -23.64 -5.96
CA ALA A 251 -10.06 -23.78 -6.00
C ALA A 251 -10.75 -22.86 -4.98
N SER A 252 -10.19 -22.71 -3.78
CA SER A 252 -10.69 -21.79 -2.74
C SER A 252 -10.70 -20.35 -3.24
N PHE A 253 -9.59 -19.89 -3.83
CA PHE A 253 -9.53 -18.55 -4.40
C PHE A 253 -10.47 -18.39 -5.59
N ALA A 254 -10.58 -19.38 -6.48
CA ALA A 254 -11.50 -19.31 -7.61
C ALA A 254 -12.98 -19.21 -7.19
N ALA A 255 -13.33 -19.72 -6.00
CA ALA A 255 -14.70 -19.68 -5.49
C ALA A 255 -15.15 -18.33 -4.92
N GLY A 256 -14.21 -17.45 -4.52
CA GLY A 256 -14.58 -16.19 -3.86
C GLY A 256 -13.51 -15.10 -3.80
N GLY A 257 -12.39 -15.27 -4.50
CA GLY A 257 -11.34 -14.26 -4.67
C GLY A 257 -11.59 -13.34 -5.86
N ASP A 258 -10.86 -12.22 -5.89
CA ASP A 258 -10.93 -11.24 -6.96
C ASP A 258 -9.57 -11.08 -7.63
N THR A 259 -9.47 -11.52 -8.89
CA THR A 259 -8.23 -11.42 -9.67
C THR A 259 -7.81 -9.98 -9.94
N ALA A 260 -8.74 -9.02 -9.96
CA ALA A 260 -8.43 -7.61 -10.17
C ALA A 260 -7.72 -6.99 -8.96
N ASN A 261 -7.97 -7.53 -7.77
CA ASN A 261 -7.40 -7.10 -6.50
C ASN A 261 -6.27 -8.01 -5.99
N TRP A 262 -5.69 -8.86 -6.87
CA TRP A 262 -4.57 -9.72 -6.51
C TRP A 262 -3.42 -8.93 -5.87
N PRO A 263 -2.89 -9.36 -4.70
CA PRO A 263 -3.01 -10.68 -4.08
C PRO A 263 -4.08 -10.81 -2.97
N ASP A 264 -5.05 -9.91 -2.90
CA ASP A 264 -6.04 -9.91 -1.83
C ASP A 264 -6.95 -11.14 -1.89
N GLY A 265 -7.05 -11.83 -0.74
CA GLY A 265 -7.75 -13.11 -0.62
C GLY A 265 -6.91 -14.31 -1.07
N ALA A 266 -5.62 -14.15 -1.39
CA ALA A 266 -4.80 -15.26 -1.84
C ALA A 266 -4.66 -16.35 -0.76
N ASP A 267 -5.32 -17.47 -0.99
CA ASP A 267 -5.23 -18.65 -0.14
C ASP A 267 -3.90 -19.42 -0.35
N ILE A 268 -3.27 -19.83 0.74
CA ILE A 268 -2.01 -20.59 0.77
C ILE A 268 -2.03 -21.63 1.90
N ALA A 269 -1.12 -22.60 1.84
CA ALA A 269 -0.82 -23.52 2.92
C ALA A 269 0.65 -23.44 3.34
N VAL A 270 0.91 -23.58 4.64
CA VAL A 270 2.24 -23.71 5.23
C VAL A 270 2.33 -25.04 5.95
N SER A 271 3.32 -25.85 5.57
CA SER A 271 3.59 -27.12 6.22
C SER A 271 4.95 -27.11 6.91
N VAL A 272 4.98 -27.52 8.18
CA VAL A 272 6.19 -27.59 8.99
C VAL A 272 6.35 -29.02 9.51
N THR A 273 7.55 -29.58 9.38
CA THR A 273 7.92 -30.85 10.00
C THR A 273 8.98 -30.60 11.05
N THR A 274 8.74 -31.09 12.27
CA THR A 274 9.67 -30.91 13.40
C THR A 274 10.52 -32.15 13.66
N GLY A 275 11.67 -31.96 14.31
CA GLY A 275 12.55 -33.06 14.71
C GLY A 275 11.97 -34.00 15.78
N GLN A 276 10.99 -33.54 16.57
CA GLN A 276 10.34 -34.34 17.60
C GLN A 276 9.25 -35.23 16.98
N LYS A 277 9.54 -36.52 16.81
CA LYS A 277 8.61 -37.56 16.30
C LYS A 277 8.12 -37.36 14.86
N GLY A 278 8.73 -36.46 14.07
CA GLY A 278 8.37 -36.26 12.67
C GLY A 278 6.96 -35.71 12.45
N ALA A 279 6.37 -35.05 13.46
CA ALA A 279 5.05 -34.47 13.33
C ALA A 279 5.07 -33.38 12.24
N LYS A 280 4.31 -33.62 11.16
CA LYS A 280 4.01 -32.65 10.11
C LYS A 280 2.72 -31.93 10.49
N VAL A 281 2.76 -30.61 10.52
CA VAL A 281 1.59 -29.76 10.72
C VAL A 281 1.42 -28.92 9.47
N THR A 282 0.21 -28.88 8.93
CA THR A 282 -0.16 -28.03 7.81
C THR A 282 -1.23 -27.05 8.26
N GLN A 283 -1.06 -25.77 7.93
CA GLN A 283 -1.98 -24.70 8.27
C GLN A 283 -2.30 -23.89 7.02
N THR A 284 -3.53 -23.42 6.95
CA THR A 284 -4.03 -22.64 5.81
C THR A 284 -4.20 -21.18 6.20
N TYR A 285 -3.86 -20.29 5.27
CA TYR A 285 -3.91 -18.86 5.46
C TYR A 285 -4.56 -18.18 4.26
N SER A 286 -5.19 -17.02 4.51
CA SER A 286 -5.67 -16.09 3.49
C SER A 286 -4.80 -14.83 3.56
N CYS A 287 -4.22 -14.45 2.43
CA CYS A 287 -3.28 -13.34 2.33
C CYS A 287 -3.91 -12.09 1.72
N GLN A 288 -3.31 -10.95 2.02
CA GLN A 288 -3.55 -9.65 1.38
C GLN A 288 -2.24 -8.91 1.18
N GLY A 289 -2.17 -8.05 0.18
CA GLY A 289 -1.00 -7.19 -0.03
C GLY A 289 -0.91 -6.11 1.05
N GLU A 290 0.27 -5.89 1.61
CA GLU A 290 0.50 -4.84 2.60
C GLU A 290 1.93 -4.30 2.47
N ALA A 291 2.06 -3.04 2.03
CA ALA A 291 3.35 -2.43 1.74
C ALA A 291 4.22 -3.39 0.93
N ASP A 292 5.43 -3.75 1.36
CA ASP A 292 6.36 -4.62 0.61
C ASP A 292 6.24 -6.13 0.89
N GLN A 293 5.12 -6.58 1.47
CA GLN A 293 4.89 -7.96 1.89
C GLN A 293 3.43 -8.40 1.73
N TRP A 294 3.16 -9.69 1.89
CA TRP A 294 1.80 -10.21 2.07
C TRP A 294 1.57 -10.47 3.54
N ARG A 295 0.49 -9.92 4.10
CA ARG A 295 -0.01 -10.28 5.43
C ARG A 295 -1.00 -11.41 5.27
N CYS A 296 -0.75 -12.54 5.92
CA CYS A 296 -1.55 -13.75 5.80
C CYS A 296 -2.12 -14.14 7.16
N SER A 297 -3.44 -14.09 7.30
CA SER A 297 -4.13 -14.51 8.52
C SER A 297 -4.58 -15.96 8.39
N ALA A 298 -4.45 -16.73 9.47
CA ALA A 298 -4.90 -18.12 9.50
C ALA A 298 -6.39 -18.19 9.16
N SER A 299 -6.76 -19.17 8.34
CA SER A 299 -8.07 -19.23 7.69
C SER A 299 -8.68 -20.62 7.84
N SER A 300 -9.94 -20.67 8.30
CA SER A 300 -10.74 -21.89 8.34
C SER A 300 -11.39 -22.23 6.99
N LYS A 301 -11.22 -21.42 5.94
CA LYS A 301 -11.81 -21.67 4.60
C LYS A 301 -11.44 -23.05 4.05
N MET A 302 -10.25 -23.54 4.39
CA MET A 302 -9.68 -24.78 3.88
C MET A 302 -9.25 -25.74 4.99
N SER A 303 -9.59 -25.45 6.25
CA SER A 303 -9.16 -26.24 7.41
C SER A 303 -10.17 -26.19 8.55
N ASP A 304 -10.43 -27.34 9.17
CA ASP A 304 -11.39 -27.52 10.26
C ASP A 304 -10.75 -27.20 11.63
N PHE A 305 -10.42 -25.92 11.87
CA PHE A 305 -9.90 -25.50 13.17
C PHE A 305 -10.99 -25.57 14.25
N SER A 306 -10.69 -26.25 15.37
CA SER A 306 -11.61 -26.39 16.50
C SER A 306 -11.53 -25.24 17.52
N CYS A 307 -10.79 -24.17 17.21
CA CYS A 307 -10.47 -23.08 18.11
C CYS A 307 -10.47 -21.74 17.39
N ASP A 308 -10.44 -20.65 18.16
CA ASP A 308 -10.26 -19.31 17.62
C ASP A 308 -8.80 -19.11 17.17
N ILE A 309 -8.63 -18.88 15.87
CA ILE A 309 -7.36 -18.60 15.19
C ILE A 309 -7.23 -17.13 14.77
N SER A 310 -8.21 -16.30 15.10
CA SER A 310 -8.13 -14.87 14.84
C SER A 310 -6.86 -14.33 15.53
N GLN A 311 -6.11 -13.47 14.83
CA GLN A 311 -4.77 -12.97 15.24
C GLN A 311 -3.58 -13.92 14.99
N LYS A 312 -3.76 -15.12 14.42
CA LYS A 312 -2.61 -15.96 13.99
C LYS A 312 -2.19 -15.57 12.58
N GLU A 313 -1.08 -14.83 12.48
CA GLU A 313 -0.61 -14.29 11.20
C GLU A 313 0.77 -14.83 10.82
N ILE A 314 1.07 -14.79 9.52
CA ILE A 314 2.41 -14.86 8.98
C ILE A 314 2.56 -13.77 7.92
N PHE A 315 3.80 -13.42 7.63
CA PHE A 315 4.17 -12.45 6.61
C PHE A 315 5.01 -13.14 5.56
N LEU A 316 4.63 -13.00 4.29
CA LEU A 316 5.43 -13.44 3.16
C LEU A 316 6.09 -12.24 2.49
N LYS A 317 7.40 -12.32 2.31
CA LYS A 317 8.16 -11.26 1.65
C LYS A 317 9.03 -11.84 0.54
N ARG A 318 9.22 -11.11 -0.55
CA ARG A 318 10.21 -11.51 -1.55
C ARG A 318 11.62 -11.52 -0.94
N GLY A 319 12.37 -12.57 -1.23
CA GLY A 319 13.79 -12.63 -0.95
C GLY A 319 14.61 -12.48 -2.23
N ALA A 320 15.91 -12.22 -2.05
CA ALA A 320 16.84 -12.11 -3.17
C ALA A 320 16.89 -13.38 -4.02
N ASN A 321 17.25 -13.23 -5.30
CA ASN A 321 17.45 -14.35 -6.23
C ASN A 321 16.24 -15.29 -6.33
N GLY A 322 15.03 -14.74 -6.34
CA GLY A 322 13.81 -15.53 -6.47
C GLY A 322 13.44 -16.33 -5.22
N THR A 323 14.03 -16.07 -4.06
CA THR A 323 13.63 -16.70 -2.79
C THR A 323 12.37 -16.05 -2.20
N MET A 324 11.81 -16.66 -1.17
CA MET A 324 10.69 -16.13 -0.37
C MET A 324 11.09 -16.16 1.11
N MET A 325 10.68 -15.16 1.88
CA MET A 325 10.77 -15.17 3.33
C MET A 325 9.39 -15.39 3.93
N VAL A 326 9.29 -16.28 4.92
CA VAL A 326 8.11 -16.42 5.78
C VAL A 326 8.50 -16.11 7.22
N ALA A 327 7.70 -15.28 7.88
CA ALA A 327 7.96 -14.87 9.25
C ALA A 327 6.69 -14.65 10.05
N ASN A 328 6.78 -14.77 11.37
CA ASN A 328 5.84 -14.13 12.28
C ASN A 328 6.68 -13.45 13.37
N PRO A 329 6.91 -12.12 13.27
CA PRO A 329 7.82 -11.41 14.17
C PRO A 329 7.30 -11.35 15.60
N ASN A 330 5.97 -11.42 15.80
CA ASN A 330 5.34 -11.28 17.11
C ASN A 330 5.38 -12.59 17.91
N ASN A 331 5.17 -13.74 17.25
CA ASN A 331 4.88 -15.01 17.94
C ASN A 331 5.60 -16.25 17.35
N ALA A 332 6.51 -16.08 16.38
CA ALA A 332 7.16 -17.14 15.57
C ALA A 332 6.19 -17.91 14.66
N VAL A 333 6.71 -18.55 13.61
CA VAL A 333 5.87 -19.37 12.72
C VAL A 333 5.44 -20.61 13.48
N ALA A 334 4.18 -20.99 13.35
CA ALA A 334 3.63 -22.10 14.10
C ALA A 334 4.27 -23.44 13.67
N VAL A 335 4.98 -24.08 14.60
CA VAL A 335 5.62 -25.40 14.44
C VAL A 335 4.78 -26.54 15.04
N VAL A 336 3.64 -26.19 15.62
CA VAL A 336 2.61 -27.07 16.19
C VAL A 336 1.24 -26.64 15.68
N ASP A 337 0.23 -27.48 15.83
CA ASP A 337 -1.16 -27.16 15.53
C ASP A 337 -1.61 -25.89 16.27
N LEU A 338 -2.25 -24.94 15.57
CA LEU A 338 -2.66 -23.64 16.13
C LEU A 338 -3.66 -23.75 17.28
N CYS A 339 -4.44 -24.83 17.33
CA CYS A 339 -5.40 -25.14 18.37
C CYS A 339 -4.83 -25.99 19.50
N SER A 340 -3.55 -26.38 19.42
CA SER A 340 -2.90 -27.09 20.52
C SER A 340 -2.63 -26.16 21.70
N LYS A 341 -2.70 -26.71 22.93
CA LYS A 341 -2.31 -25.97 24.15
C LYS A 341 -0.88 -25.41 24.08
N ALA A 342 0.00 -26.04 23.30
CA ALA A 342 1.38 -25.60 23.08
C ALA A 342 1.49 -24.32 22.23
N ALA A 343 0.47 -24.01 21.40
CA ALA A 343 0.44 -22.82 20.53
C ALA A 343 0.19 -21.49 21.27
N HIS A 344 -0.15 -21.55 22.56
CA HIS A 344 -0.33 -20.37 23.42
C HIS A 344 0.97 -19.94 24.15
N GLY A 345 2.04 -20.73 24.08
CA GLY A 345 3.33 -20.39 24.68
C GLY A 345 4.20 -19.53 23.76
N LYS A 346 5.02 -18.64 24.34
CA LYS A 346 6.13 -18.01 23.59
C LYS A 346 7.12 -19.10 23.18
N THR A 347 7.32 -19.31 21.89
CA THR A 347 8.29 -20.29 21.41
C THR A 347 9.70 -19.80 21.77
N LYS A 348 10.53 -20.68 22.33
CA LYS A 348 11.97 -20.45 22.52
C LYS A 348 12.77 -20.74 21.25
N SER A 349 12.08 -21.02 20.14
CA SER A 349 12.71 -21.50 18.93
C SER A 349 13.29 -20.36 18.10
N ASP A 350 14.39 -20.65 17.42
CA ASP A 350 15.00 -19.79 16.38
C ASP A 350 14.11 -19.71 15.11
N ASP A 351 13.01 -20.49 15.09
CA ASP A 351 11.97 -20.65 14.06
C ASP A 351 11.07 -19.41 13.81
N LYS A 352 11.64 -18.21 13.82
CA LYS A 352 10.88 -16.96 13.62
C LYS A 352 10.79 -16.51 12.17
N VAL A 353 11.85 -16.78 11.42
CA VAL A 353 12.03 -16.30 10.05
C VAL A 353 12.70 -17.40 9.24
N TYR A 354 12.13 -17.72 8.08
CA TYR A 354 12.67 -18.72 7.17
C TYR A 354 12.88 -18.10 5.81
N ARG A 355 14.07 -18.33 5.25
CA ARG A 355 14.35 -18.10 3.84
C ARG A 355 14.09 -19.40 3.09
N LEU A 356 13.20 -19.35 2.12
CA LEU A 356 12.70 -20.47 1.33
C LEU A 356 13.16 -20.36 -0.12
N GLN A 357 13.51 -21.49 -0.69
CA GLN A 357 13.90 -21.61 -2.10
C GLN A 357 12.71 -22.09 -2.93
N PRO A 358 12.61 -21.69 -4.21
CA PRO A 358 11.68 -22.32 -5.14
C PRO A 358 11.90 -23.82 -5.17
N MET A 359 10.83 -24.58 -5.15
CA MET A 359 10.84 -26.04 -5.22
C MET A 359 9.83 -26.50 -6.27
N PRO A 360 10.02 -27.68 -6.87
CA PRO A 360 9.01 -28.25 -7.75
C PRO A 360 7.74 -28.58 -6.97
N GLN A 361 6.58 -28.49 -7.61
CA GLN A 361 5.27 -28.67 -6.96
C GLN A 361 5.15 -29.96 -6.14
N TRP A 362 5.73 -31.06 -6.64
CA TRP A 362 5.69 -32.36 -5.95
C TRP A 362 6.39 -32.33 -4.59
N ALA A 363 7.31 -31.40 -4.33
CA ALA A 363 8.00 -31.27 -3.04
C ALA A 363 7.13 -30.58 -1.96
N CYS A 364 6.02 -29.95 -2.36
CA CYS A 364 5.00 -29.40 -1.48
C CYS A 364 3.68 -30.19 -1.52
N ALA A 365 3.57 -31.20 -2.39
CA ALA A 365 2.39 -32.06 -2.42
C ALA A 365 2.16 -32.65 -1.00
N PRO A 366 0.92 -32.57 -0.48
CA PRO A 366 0.57 -33.03 0.86
C PRO A 366 1.05 -34.46 1.20
#